data_AF-A0A9N9E5M0-F1
#
_entry.id   AF-A0A9N9E5M0-F1
#
_cell.length_a   1.000
_cell.length_b   1.000
_cell.length_c   1.000
_cell.angle_alpha   90.00
_cell.angle_beta   90.00
_cell.angle_gamma   90.00
#
_symmetry.space_group_name_H-M   'P 1'
#
loop_
_entity.id
_entity.type
_entity.pdbx_description
1 polymer ?
#
loop_
_entity_poly.entity_id
_entity_poly.type
_entity_poly.pdbx_seq_one_letter_code
_entity_poly.pdbx_strand_id
1 'polypeptide(L)'
;MFLQGVIRKIVSFISLLSPIEWFTWFTYVAILPMCSLFGWLAVPFVFVAANIFGAIWLLLRGNEKGNKQIPMSDNNINEMFSSTREALETIFSQASNKDIEKYEEQLSKVDDFDPVLIIVANQNWINQNTYANYQAVMYSFATNNLQNNRRRDEGSLSIFHFPNLTELYAVRRNIRTQYPNAFFDRNAQPQQESIGTAWILTNVAVRKSDYAEDDSFFVI
;
A
#
# COMPACT_ATOMS: atom_id res chain seq x y z
N MET A 1 40.20 -17.19 -25.35
CA MET A 1 40.21 -18.37 -24.46
C MET A 1 40.46 -18.02 -22.98
N PHE A 2 41.32 -17.03 -22.67
CA PHE A 2 41.65 -16.63 -21.28
C PHE A 2 40.47 -16.02 -20.50
N LEU A 3 39.64 -15.19 -21.16
CA LEU A 3 38.51 -14.49 -20.53
C LEU A 3 37.41 -15.44 -20.02
N GLN A 4 37.10 -16.50 -20.78
CA GLN A 4 36.13 -17.52 -20.36
C GLN A 4 36.61 -18.31 -19.13
N GLY A 5 37.92 -18.59 -19.03
CA GLY A 5 38.50 -19.27 -17.87
C GLY A 5 38.43 -18.44 -16.59
N VAL A 6 38.62 -17.12 -16.71
CA VAL A 6 38.50 -16.18 -15.58
C VAL A 6 37.05 -16.05 -15.14
N ILE A 7 36.11 -15.89 -16.06
CA ILE A 7 34.67 -15.80 -15.76
C ILE A 7 34.19 -17.07 -15.05
N ARG A 8 34.62 -18.25 -15.50
CA ARG A 8 34.20 -19.52 -14.89
C ARG A 8 34.72 -19.69 -13.45
N LYS A 9 35.95 -19.24 -13.18
CA LYS A 9 36.51 -19.24 -11.82
C LYS A 9 35.80 -18.25 -10.90
N ILE A 10 35.45 -17.07 -11.42
CA ILE A 10 34.70 -16.06 -10.67
C ILE A 10 33.30 -16.58 -10.33
N VAL A 11 32.59 -17.18 -11.28
CA VAL A 11 31.27 -17.77 -11.06
C VAL A 11 31.33 -18.92 -10.03
N SER A 12 32.35 -19.77 -10.11
CA SER A 12 32.57 -20.86 -9.14
C SER A 12 32.89 -20.36 -7.73
N PHE A 13 33.58 -19.22 -7.60
CA PHE A 13 33.89 -18.61 -6.32
C PHE A 13 32.66 -17.92 -5.72
N ILE A 14 31.85 -17.28 -6.56
CA ILE A 14 30.58 -16.65 -6.18
C ILE A 14 29.57 -17.69 -5.67
N SER A 15 29.54 -18.90 -6.25
CA SER A 15 28.64 -19.97 -5.81
C SER A 15 29.00 -20.63 -4.47
N LEU A 16 30.17 -20.32 -3.89
CA LEU A 16 30.63 -20.88 -2.62
C LEU A 16 30.39 -19.98 -1.41
N LEU A 17 30.10 -18.69 -1.64
CA LEU A 17 29.87 -17.71 -0.58
C LEU A 17 28.39 -17.72 -0.22
N SER A 18 28.08 -17.74 1.08
CA SER A 18 26.71 -17.47 1.51
C SER A 18 26.26 -16.08 1.03
N PRO A 19 24.97 -15.83 0.82
CA PRO A 19 24.47 -14.53 0.34
C PRO A 19 24.99 -13.33 1.16
N ILE A 20 25.19 -13.54 2.46
CA ILE A 20 25.71 -12.54 3.40
C ILE A 20 27.22 -12.30 3.20
N GLU A 21 28.00 -13.35 2.99
CA GLU A 21 29.44 -13.24 2.73
C GLU A 21 29.71 -12.62 1.36
N TRP A 22 28.88 -12.92 0.36
CA TRP A 22 28.95 -12.29 -0.95
C TRP A 22 28.66 -10.79 -0.88
N PHE A 23 27.60 -10.40 -0.16
CA PHE A 23 27.24 -9.00 0.03
C PHE A 23 28.34 -8.23 0.76
N THR A 24 28.91 -8.84 1.80
CA THR A 24 30.03 -8.26 2.55
C THR A 24 31.24 -8.09 1.64
N TRP A 25 31.63 -9.12 0.90
CA TRP A 25 32.75 -9.03 -0.04
C TRP A 25 32.53 -7.97 -1.12
N PHE A 26 31.35 -7.96 -1.77
CA PHE A 26 31.03 -7.00 -2.83
C PHE A 26 31.03 -5.55 -2.33
N THR A 27 30.49 -5.33 -1.12
CA THR A 27 30.46 -4.00 -0.50
C THR A 27 31.87 -3.50 -0.18
N TYR A 28 32.71 -4.35 0.41
CA TYR A 28 34.07 -3.97 0.81
C TYR A 28 35.07 -3.90 -0.34
N VAL A 29 34.93 -4.74 -1.36
CA VAL A 29 35.91 -4.87 -2.45
C VAL A 29 35.54 -4.07 -3.69
N ALA A 30 34.25 -3.84 -3.96
CA ALA A 30 33.81 -3.12 -5.16
C ALA A 30 33.21 -1.74 -4.84
N ILE A 31 32.32 -1.65 -3.84
CA ILE A 31 31.58 -0.40 -3.57
C ILE A 31 32.48 0.59 -2.83
N LEU A 32 33.11 0.19 -1.73
CA LEU A 32 33.95 1.06 -0.90
C LEU A 32 35.12 1.75 -1.65
N PRO A 33 35.88 1.08 -2.54
CA PRO A 33 36.90 1.75 -3.35
C PRO A 33 36.32 2.65 -4.45
N MET A 34 35.14 2.34 -4.99
CA MET A 34 34.49 3.26 -5.94
C MET A 34 33.95 4.51 -5.24
N CYS A 35 33.48 4.38 -4.00
CA CYS A 35 33.07 5.52 -3.17
C CYS A 35 34.26 6.43 -2.81
N SER A 36 35.46 5.87 -2.60
CA SER A 36 36.66 6.66 -2.34
C SER A 36 37.22 7.37 -3.58
N LEU A 37 37.00 6.81 -4.78
CA LEU A 37 37.42 7.42 -6.05
C LEU A 37 36.44 8.46 -6.61
N PHE A 38 35.13 8.31 -6.39
CA PHE A 38 34.10 9.15 -7.04
C PHE A 38 33.29 10.05 -6.07
N GLY A 39 33.55 10.01 -4.77
CA GLY A 39 32.94 10.92 -3.79
C GLY A 39 31.41 10.92 -3.80
N TRP A 40 30.80 12.09 -3.53
CA TRP A 40 29.34 12.30 -3.38
C TRP A 40 28.47 11.84 -4.57
N LEU A 41 29.05 11.50 -5.72
CA LEU A 41 28.34 10.94 -6.87
C LEU A 41 27.93 9.46 -6.71
N ALA A 42 28.42 8.77 -5.67
CA ALA A 42 28.10 7.37 -5.40
C ALA A 42 26.82 7.16 -4.57
N VAL A 43 26.29 8.20 -3.92
CA VAL A 43 25.08 8.14 -3.08
C VAL A 43 23.83 7.64 -3.84
N PRO A 44 23.59 8.02 -5.12
CA PRO A 44 22.48 7.48 -5.90
C PRO A 44 22.60 5.97 -6.16
N PHE A 45 23.82 5.44 -6.25
CA PHE A 45 24.06 4.03 -6.54
C PHE A 45 23.82 3.14 -5.31
N VAL A 46 24.05 3.64 -4.09
CA VAL A 46 23.70 2.93 -2.86
C VAL A 46 22.17 2.77 -2.75
N PHE A 47 21.41 3.78 -3.17
CA PHE A 47 19.93 3.70 -3.22
C PHE A 47 19.43 2.73 -4.28
N VAL A 48 20.05 2.69 -5.46
CA VAL A 48 19.69 1.71 -6.51
C VAL A 48 20.07 0.29 -6.07
N ALA A 49 21.23 0.10 -5.45
CA ALA A 49 21.65 -1.20 -4.92
C ALA A 49 20.72 -1.67 -3.79
N ALA A 50 20.29 -0.81 -2.87
CA ALA A 50 19.35 -1.16 -1.79
C ALA A 50 17.95 -1.52 -2.32
N ASN A 51 17.46 -0.83 -3.35
CA ASN A 51 16.16 -1.16 -3.98
C ASN A 51 16.23 -2.45 -4.80
N ILE A 52 17.34 -2.68 -5.51
CA ILE A 52 17.58 -3.95 -6.22
C ILE A 52 17.77 -5.09 -5.21
N PHE A 53 18.44 -4.87 -4.08
CA PHE A 53 18.58 -5.88 -3.03
C PHE A 53 17.25 -6.14 -2.31
N GLY A 54 16.40 -5.12 -2.11
CA GLY A 54 15.04 -5.29 -1.61
C GLY A 54 14.20 -6.15 -2.55
N ALA A 55 14.26 -5.88 -3.86
CA ALA A 55 13.56 -6.67 -4.87
C ALA A 55 14.13 -8.10 -5.03
N ILE A 56 15.45 -8.26 -5.00
CA ILE A 56 16.12 -9.56 -5.06
C ILE A 56 15.89 -10.34 -3.76
N TRP A 57 15.87 -9.70 -2.60
CA TRP A 57 15.52 -10.35 -1.32
C TRP A 57 14.05 -10.76 -1.29
N LEU A 58 13.15 -9.96 -1.88
CA LEU A 58 11.74 -10.34 -2.08
C LEU A 58 11.62 -11.56 -3.02
N LEU A 59 12.41 -11.60 -4.09
CA LEU A 59 12.45 -12.71 -5.05
C LEU A 59 13.16 -13.96 -4.51
N LEU A 60 14.22 -13.81 -3.70
CA LEU A 60 14.99 -14.91 -3.10
C LEU A 60 14.33 -15.46 -1.83
N ARG A 61 13.61 -14.64 -1.05
CA ARG A 61 12.69 -15.11 0.01
C ARG A 61 11.54 -15.94 -0.57
N GLY A 62 11.18 -15.70 -1.84
CA GLY A 62 10.33 -16.57 -2.64
C GLY A 62 10.99 -17.88 -3.11
N ASN A 63 12.34 -17.97 -3.08
CA ASN A 63 13.10 -19.07 -3.70
C ASN A 63 13.85 -19.98 -2.70
N GLU A 64 13.96 -19.61 -1.42
CA GLU A 64 14.54 -20.47 -0.36
C GLU A 64 13.56 -21.45 0.28
N LYS A 65 12.37 -21.63 -0.31
CA LYS A 65 11.60 -22.87 -0.11
C LYS A 65 11.84 -23.77 -1.31
N GLY A 66 12.81 -24.66 -1.15
CA GLY A 66 13.18 -25.65 -2.15
C GLY A 66 11.97 -26.34 -2.78
N ASN A 67 11.93 -26.26 -4.10
CA ASN A 67 11.43 -27.27 -5.04
C ASN A 67 10.23 -28.10 -4.57
N LYS A 68 9.10 -27.43 -4.40
CA LYS A 68 7.81 -27.92 -4.88
C LYS A 68 7.13 -26.73 -5.52
N GLN A 69 6.78 -26.84 -6.80
CA GLN A 69 5.58 -26.14 -7.26
C GLN A 69 4.44 -26.66 -6.40
N ILE A 70 4.22 -26.01 -5.25
CA ILE A 70 2.96 -26.09 -4.53
C ILE A 70 2.11 -25.11 -5.33
N PRO A 71 1.16 -25.57 -6.18
CA PRO A 71 0.11 -24.66 -6.62
C PRO A 71 -0.41 -24.04 -5.33
N MET A 72 -0.33 -22.71 -5.20
CA MET A 72 -0.81 -22.00 -4.01
C MET A 72 -2.24 -22.45 -3.83
N SER A 73 -2.46 -23.43 -2.94
CA SER A 73 -3.77 -24.05 -2.84
C SER A 73 -4.62 -23.06 -2.07
N ASP A 74 -5.89 -22.98 -2.43
CA ASP A 74 -6.86 -22.07 -1.82
C ASP A 74 -6.82 -22.11 -0.28
N ASN A 75 -6.41 -23.25 0.29
CA ASN A 75 -6.22 -23.46 1.73
C ASN A 75 -5.17 -22.54 2.38
N ASN A 76 -4.06 -22.22 1.70
CA ASN A 76 -2.98 -21.40 2.27
C ASN A 76 -3.33 -19.90 2.24
N ILE A 77 -4.04 -19.46 1.19
CA ILE A 77 -4.60 -18.10 1.10
C ILE A 77 -5.72 -17.92 2.13
N ASN A 78 -6.54 -18.97 2.33
CA ASN A 78 -7.62 -18.96 3.31
C ASN A 78 -7.13 -18.78 4.75
N GLU A 79 -5.97 -19.34 5.10
CA GLU A 79 -5.38 -19.19 6.45
C GLU A 79 -4.68 -17.84 6.66
N MET A 80 -4.16 -17.22 5.59
CA MET A 80 -3.37 -15.99 5.69
C MET A 80 -4.19 -14.71 5.55
N PHE A 81 -5.28 -14.73 4.78
CA PHE A 81 -6.07 -13.54 4.47
C PHE A 81 -7.55 -13.74 4.77
N SER A 82 -8.14 -12.72 5.39
CA SER A 82 -9.58 -12.67 5.67
C SER A 82 -10.38 -12.68 4.37
N SER A 83 -11.62 -13.17 4.46
CA SER A 83 -12.55 -12.96 3.36
C SER A 83 -12.86 -11.46 3.20
N THR A 84 -13.14 -11.00 1.98
CA THR A 84 -13.55 -9.61 1.73
C THR A 84 -14.78 -9.24 2.57
N ARG A 85 -15.71 -10.19 2.76
CA ARG A 85 -16.89 -10.01 3.60
C ARG A 85 -16.52 -9.82 5.07
N GLU A 86 -15.65 -10.66 5.62
CA GLU A 86 -15.17 -10.56 7.00
C GLU A 86 -14.43 -9.25 7.26
N ALA A 87 -13.62 -8.79 6.30
CA ALA A 87 -12.97 -7.48 6.36
C ALA A 87 -14.02 -6.35 6.42
N LEU A 88 -15.04 -6.39 5.55
CA LEU A 88 -16.13 -5.41 5.55
C LEU A 88 -16.95 -5.43 6.84
N GLU A 89 -17.26 -6.60 7.39
CA GLU A 89 -17.96 -6.75 8.67
C GLU A 89 -17.13 -6.23 9.85
N THR A 90 -15.80 -6.33 9.77
CA THR A 90 -14.89 -5.74 10.76
C THR A 90 -14.86 -4.22 10.66
N ILE A 91 -14.70 -3.68 9.45
CA ILE A 91 -14.59 -2.23 9.21
C ILE A 91 -15.94 -1.53 9.47
N PHE A 92 -17.03 -2.11 8.97
CA PHE A 92 -18.39 -1.59 9.11
C PHE A 92 -19.21 -2.45 10.09
N SER A 93 -18.74 -2.58 11.32
CA SER A 93 -19.38 -3.40 12.37
C SER A 93 -20.86 -3.11 12.66
N GLN A 94 -21.37 -1.95 12.23
CA GLN A 94 -22.77 -1.54 12.40
C GLN A 94 -23.58 -1.56 11.10
N ALA A 95 -22.98 -1.91 9.96
CA ALA A 95 -23.69 -1.96 8.68
C ALA A 95 -24.62 -3.17 8.59
N SER A 96 -25.68 -3.04 7.80
CA SER A 96 -26.58 -4.16 7.53
C SER A 96 -25.94 -5.15 6.56
N ASN A 97 -26.34 -6.42 6.61
CA ASN A 97 -25.88 -7.43 5.65
C ASN A 97 -26.10 -7.01 4.19
N LYS A 98 -27.17 -6.25 3.91
CA LYS A 98 -27.47 -5.72 2.58
C LYS A 98 -26.45 -4.67 2.13
N ASP A 99 -26.01 -3.82 3.04
CA ASP A 99 -24.97 -2.83 2.74
C ASP A 99 -23.61 -3.51 2.56
N ILE A 100 -23.30 -4.52 3.38
CA ILE A 100 -22.10 -5.36 3.23
C ILE A 100 -22.09 -6.05 1.87
N GLU A 101 -23.21 -6.64 1.42
CA GLU A 101 -23.32 -7.26 0.09
C GLU A 101 -23.08 -6.27 -1.05
N LYS A 102 -23.62 -5.05 -0.94
CA LYS A 102 -23.38 -3.99 -1.91
C LYS A 102 -21.90 -3.59 -1.96
N TYR A 103 -21.26 -3.48 -0.81
CA TYR A 103 -19.83 -3.16 -0.71
C TYR A 103 -18.96 -4.30 -1.25
N GLU A 104 -19.31 -5.55 -0.96
CA GLU A 104 -18.65 -6.74 -1.50
C GLU A 104 -18.75 -6.78 -3.02
N GLU A 105 -19.92 -6.47 -3.60
CA GLU A 105 -20.10 -6.35 -5.04
C GLU A 105 -19.22 -5.25 -5.63
N GLN A 106 -19.16 -4.07 -5.00
CA GLN A 106 -18.29 -2.97 -5.43
C GLN A 106 -16.80 -3.40 -5.42
N LEU A 107 -16.35 -4.05 -4.34
CA LEU A 107 -14.97 -4.51 -4.20
C LEU A 107 -14.61 -5.65 -5.16
N SER A 108 -15.59 -6.46 -5.59
CA SER A 108 -15.35 -7.54 -6.55
C SER A 108 -14.92 -7.06 -7.95
N LYS A 109 -15.13 -5.77 -8.25
CA LYS A 109 -14.76 -5.13 -9.52
C LYS A 109 -13.37 -4.48 -9.47
N VAL A 110 -12.77 -4.40 -8.29
CA VAL A 110 -11.45 -3.79 -8.08
C VAL A 110 -10.38 -4.82 -8.41
N ASP A 111 -9.41 -4.41 -9.23
CA ASP A 111 -8.26 -5.24 -9.59
C ASP A 111 -7.46 -5.65 -8.35
N ASP A 112 -6.90 -6.86 -8.37
CA ASP A 112 -6.03 -7.31 -7.29
C ASP A 112 -4.84 -6.34 -7.12
N PHE A 113 -4.46 -6.08 -5.87
CA PHE A 113 -3.40 -5.16 -5.46
C PHE A 113 -3.69 -3.65 -5.62
N ASP A 114 -4.83 -3.27 -6.18
CA ASP A 114 -5.26 -1.88 -6.18
C ASP A 114 -5.77 -1.47 -4.79
N PRO A 115 -5.29 -0.34 -4.23
CA PRO A 115 -5.73 0.11 -2.93
C PRO A 115 -7.14 0.70 -2.98
N VAL A 116 -7.94 0.28 -2.01
CA VAL A 116 -9.25 0.83 -1.73
C VAL A 116 -9.22 1.55 -0.40
N LEU A 117 -9.53 2.85 -0.43
CA LEU A 117 -9.74 3.64 0.77
C LEU A 117 -11.18 3.43 1.23
N ILE A 118 -11.35 2.97 2.47
CA ILE A 118 -12.64 2.86 3.13
C ILE A 118 -12.69 3.88 4.26
N ILE A 119 -13.69 4.76 4.23
CA ILE A 119 -13.91 5.79 5.24
C ILE A 119 -15.15 5.43 6.05
N VAL A 120 -14.96 5.19 7.34
CA VAL A 120 -16.05 5.03 8.31
C VAL A 120 -16.36 6.41 8.90
N ALA A 121 -17.59 6.88 8.72
CA ALA A 121 -17.99 8.23 9.09
C ALA A 121 -17.94 8.47 10.61
N ASN A 122 -17.40 9.62 11.04
CA ASN A 122 -17.47 10.07 12.42
C ASN A 122 -18.74 10.93 12.63
N GLN A 123 -19.71 10.38 13.36
CA GLN A 123 -20.97 11.08 13.61
C GLN A 123 -20.79 12.37 14.42
N ASN A 124 -19.79 12.45 15.30
CA ASN A 124 -19.50 13.67 16.05
C ASN A 124 -19.06 14.80 15.13
N TRP A 125 -18.21 14.49 14.14
CA TRP A 125 -17.80 15.45 13.13
C TRP A 125 -18.99 15.94 12.28
N ILE A 126 -19.88 15.03 11.88
CA ILE A 126 -21.11 15.38 11.13
C ILE A 126 -22.00 16.29 11.97
N ASN A 127 -22.13 16.03 13.27
CA ASN A 127 -22.92 16.87 14.17
C ASN A 127 -22.30 18.28 14.32
N GLN A 128 -20.97 18.40 14.27
CA GLN A 128 -20.24 19.67 14.34
C GLN A 128 -20.28 20.46 13.01
N ASN A 129 -20.25 19.78 11.86
CA ASN A 129 -20.04 20.41 10.55
C ASN A 129 -21.23 20.31 9.59
N THR A 130 -22.26 19.52 9.89
CA THR A 130 -23.40 19.12 9.02
C THR A 130 -23.11 17.98 8.04
N TYR A 131 -24.18 17.25 7.69
CA TYR A 131 -24.14 16.18 6.69
C TYR A 131 -23.85 16.69 5.27
N ALA A 132 -24.30 17.89 4.92
CA ALA A 132 -24.00 18.49 3.61
C ALA A 132 -22.49 18.72 3.42
N ASN A 133 -21.80 19.17 4.48
CA ASN A 133 -20.35 19.32 4.45
C ASN A 133 -19.64 17.96 4.38
N TYR A 134 -20.13 16.95 5.10
CA TYR A 134 -19.63 15.58 4.97
C TYR A 134 -19.70 15.09 3.52
N GLN A 135 -20.85 15.25 2.87
CA GLN A 135 -21.03 14.87 1.48
C GLN A 135 -20.10 15.63 0.54
N ALA A 136 -19.88 16.93 0.76
CA ALA A 136 -18.95 17.71 -0.06
C ALA A 136 -17.51 17.17 0.00
N VAL A 137 -17.04 16.74 1.18
CA VAL A 137 -15.72 16.13 1.34
C VAL A 137 -15.67 14.76 0.65
N MET A 138 -16.67 13.90 0.87
CA MET A 138 -16.74 12.58 0.22
C MET A 138 -16.84 12.68 -1.31
N TYR A 139 -17.61 13.64 -1.83
CA TYR A 139 -17.65 13.95 -3.26
C TYR A 139 -16.28 14.35 -3.78
N SER A 140 -15.53 15.14 -3.00
CA SER A 140 -14.20 15.54 -3.39
C SER A 140 -13.24 14.34 -3.43
N PHE A 141 -13.30 13.41 -2.47
CA PHE A 141 -12.56 12.13 -2.58
C PHE A 141 -12.96 11.35 -3.84
N ALA A 142 -14.26 11.28 -4.14
CA ALA A 142 -14.78 10.55 -5.29
C ALA A 142 -14.31 11.12 -6.63
N THR A 143 -14.14 12.44 -6.75
CA THR A 143 -13.94 13.12 -8.05
C THR A 143 -12.62 13.87 -8.21
N ASN A 144 -11.79 14.00 -7.16
CA ASN A 144 -10.54 14.77 -7.24
C ASN A 144 -9.67 14.29 -8.42
N ASN A 145 -9.20 15.22 -9.25
CA ASN A 145 -8.36 14.95 -10.44
C ASN A 145 -8.94 13.97 -11.47
N LEU A 146 -10.25 13.70 -11.45
CA LEU A 146 -10.91 12.90 -12.48
C LEU A 146 -11.55 13.77 -13.56
N GLN A 147 -11.56 13.24 -14.78
CA GLN A 147 -12.32 13.82 -15.89
C GLN A 147 -13.83 13.69 -15.64
N ASN A 148 -14.61 14.64 -16.17
CA ASN A 148 -16.03 14.82 -15.88
C ASN A 148 -16.84 13.52 -15.93
N ASN A 149 -17.65 13.31 -14.88
CA ASN A 149 -18.52 12.15 -14.59
C ASN A 149 -17.84 10.86 -14.11
N ARG A 150 -16.51 10.80 -14.00
CA ARG A 150 -15.86 9.64 -13.36
C ARG A 150 -15.85 9.79 -11.83
N ARG A 151 -16.08 8.67 -11.14
CA ARG A 151 -16.08 8.59 -9.68
C ARG A 151 -15.37 7.33 -9.23
N ARG A 152 -14.67 7.41 -8.10
CA ARG A 152 -13.96 6.27 -7.47
C ARG A 152 -14.86 5.40 -6.58
N ASP A 153 -16.06 5.87 -6.27
CA ASP A 153 -16.84 5.38 -5.15
C ASP A 153 -18.13 4.65 -5.49
N GLU A 154 -18.47 4.55 -6.78
CA GLU A 154 -19.78 4.07 -7.27
C GLU A 154 -20.98 4.70 -6.52
N GLY A 155 -20.82 5.94 -6.02
CA GLY A 155 -21.82 6.65 -5.23
C GLY A 155 -22.01 6.15 -3.79
N SER A 156 -21.10 5.32 -3.26
CA SER A 156 -21.13 4.84 -1.87
C SER A 156 -20.84 5.93 -0.84
N LEU A 157 -20.03 6.95 -1.18
CA LEU A 157 -19.49 7.94 -0.23
C LEU A 157 -18.68 7.34 0.94
N SER A 158 -18.22 6.10 0.80
CA SER A 158 -17.48 5.39 1.85
C SER A 158 -16.34 4.55 1.31
N ILE A 159 -16.46 3.98 0.11
CA ILE A 159 -15.45 3.11 -0.48
C ILE A 159 -14.92 3.76 -1.74
N PHE A 160 -13.62 4.01 -1.83
CA PHE A 160 -12.97 4.74 -2.93
C PHE A 160 -11.81 3.93 -3.51
N HIS A 161 -11.92 3.55 -4.78
CA HIS A 161 -10.87 2.81 -5.50
C HIS A 161 -9.79 3.74 -6.08
N PHE A 162 -8.53 3.34 -5.94
CA PHE A 162 -7.38 4.03 -6.53
C PHE A 162 -6.50 3.03 -7.30
N PRO A 163 -5.88 3.46 -8.41
CA PRO A 163 -4.98 2.59 -9.18
C PRO A 163 -3.60 2.40 -8.52
N ASN A 164 -3.29 3.14 -7.44
CA ASN A 164 -2.09 2.97 -6.63
C ASN A 164 -2.12 3.91 -5.41
N LEU A 165 -1.23 3.64 -4.44
CA LEU A 165 -1.09 4.44 -3.22
C LEU A 165 -0.63 5.87 -3.49
N THR A 166 0.13 6.12 -4.57
CA THR A 166 0.60 7.47 -4.90
C THR A 166 -0.58 8.39 -5.22
N GLU A 167 -1.54 7.91 -6.01
CA GLU A 167 -2.76 8.66 -6.31
C GLU A 167 -3.63 8.85 -5.06
N LEU A 168 -3.80 7.80 -4.26
CA LEU A 168 -4.56 7.84 -3.00
C LEU A 168 -4.05 8.94 -2.07
N TYR A 169 -2.74 8.96 -1.79
CA TYR A 169 -2.14 9.98 -0.92
C TYR A 169 -2.02 11.36 -1.58
N ALA A 170 -1.97 11.44 -2.91
CA ALA A 170 -2.10 12.71 -3.61
C ALA A 170 -3.51 13.32 -3.42
N VAL A 171 -4.56 12.51 -3.54
CA VAL A 171 -5.93 12.93 -3.27
C VAL A 171 -6.07 13.34 -1.80
N ARG A 172 -5.59 12.53 -0.85
CA ARG A 172 -5.57 12.89 0.59
C ARG A 172 -4.98 14.29 0.81
N ARG A 173 -3.83 14.60 0.20
CA ARG A 173 -3.16 15.90 0.33
C ARG A 173 -4.04 17.04 -0.22
N ASN A 174 -4.63 16.84 -1.41
CA ASN A 174 -5.51 17.84 -2.01
C ASN A 174 -6.75 18.09 -1.16
N ILE A 175 -7.35 17.03 -0.62
CA ILE A 175 -8.52 17.13 0.26
C ILE A 175 -8.15 17.84 1.56
N ARG A 176 -6.98 17.56 2.16
CA ARG A 176 -6.49 18.30 3.32
C ARG A 176 -6.33 19.79 3.05
N THR A 177 -5.82 20.16 1.88
CA THR A 177 -5.68 21.57 1.49
C THR A 177 -7.04 22.24 1.29
N GLN A 178 -8.01 21.54 0.71
CA GLN A 178 -9.33 22.10 0.40
C GLN A 178 -10.29 22.11 1.61
N TYR A 179 -10.18 21.09 2.48
CA TYR A 179 -11.04 20.85 3.64
C TYR A 179 -10.19 20.56 4.88
N PRO A 180 -9.44 21.53 5.39
CA PRO A 180 -8.61 21.33 6.58
C PRO A 180 -9.45 20.93 7.80
N ASN A 181 -10.71 21.38 7.86
CA ASN A 181 -11.66 21.03 8.90
C ASN A 181 -12.16 19.57 8.85
N ALA A 182 -11.76 18.76 7.87
CA ALA A 182 -12.04 17.33 7.84
C ALA A 182 -10.94 16.49 8.54
N PHE A 183 -9.82 17.12 8.88
CA PHE A 183 -8.65 16.47 9.47
C PHE A 183 -8.50 16.90 10.93
N PHE A 184 -8.18 15.95 11.79
CA PHE A 184 -7.87 16.21 13.19
C PHE A 184 -6.63 17.10 13.31
N ASP A 185 -6.81 18.24 13.96
CA ASP A 185 -5.74 19.15 14.37
C ASP A 185 -5.68 19.19 15.90
N ARG A 186 -4.57 18.70 16.46
CA ARG A 186 -4.34 18.71 17.91
C ARG A 186 -4.28 20.14 18.48
N ASN A 187 -3.96 21.13 17.65
CA ASN A 187 -3.77 22.51 18.08
C ASN A 187 -5.01 23.39 17.87
N ALA A 188 -6.05 22.89 17.19
CA ALA A 188 -7.27 23.65 16.95
C ALA A 188 -8.06 23.90 18.26
N GLN A 189 -8.63 25.10 18.39
CA GLN A 189 -9.58 25.44 19.44
C GLN A 189 -10.88 25.99 18.83
N PRO A 190 -12.05 25.35 19.08
CA PRO A 190 -12.24 24.12 19.85
C PRO A 190 -11.59 22.90 19.19
N GLN A 191 -11.39 21.83 19.97
CA GLN A 191 -10.80 20.60 19.47
C GLN A 191 -11.70 19.99 18.39
N GLN A 192 -11.11 19.79 17.21
CA GLN A 192 -11.85 19.36 16.04
C GLN A 192 -11.72 17.85 15.87
N GLU A 193 -12.84 17.17 15.64
CA GLU A 193 -12.85 15.76 15.29
C GLU A 193 -12.31 15.54 13.86
N SER A 194 -11.85 14.34 13.54
CA SER A 194 -11.65 13.94 12.13
C SER A 194 -12.99 13.56 11.51
N ILE A 195 -13.09 13.67 10.18
CA ILE A 195 -14.30 13.29 9.43
C ILE A 195 -14.67 11.81 9.57
N GLY A 196 -13.70 10.96 9.93
CA GLY A 196 -13.88 9.52 10.01
C GLY A 196 -12.60 8.78 10.38
N THR A 197 -12.70 7.46 10.32
CA THR A 197 -11.58 6.53 10.38
C THR A 197 -11.29 6.01 8.97
N ALA A 198 -10.01 5.96 8.60
CA ALA A 198 -9.58 5.45 7.30
C ALA A 198 -9.06 4.02 7.43
N TRP A 199 -9.49 3.19 6.50
CA TRP A 199 -8.98 1.83 6.30
C TRP A 199 -8.49 1.70 4.88
N ILE A 200 -7.36 1.03 4.70
CA ILE A 200 -6.84 0.67 3.39
C ILE A 200 -7.08 -0.83 3.22
N LEU A 201 -7.86 -1.18 2.21
CA LEU A 201 -8.14 -2.56 1.83
C LEU A 201 -7.52 -2.84 0.47
N THR A 202 -6.94 -4.02 0.32
CA THR A 202 -6.37 -4.50 -0.93
C THR A 202 -6.88 -5.91 -1.21
N ASN A 203 -7.44 -6.15 -2.39
CA ASN A 203 -7.76 -7.50 -2.83
C ASN A 203 -6.45 -8.23 -3.14
N VAL A 204 -6.26 -9.41 -2.55
CA VAL A 204 -5.06 -10.24 -2.73
C VAL A 204 -5.34 -11.51 -3.54
N ALA A 205 -6.61 -11.89 -3.63
CA ALA A 205 -7.16 -12.92 -4.49
C ALA A 205 -8.70 -12.77 -4.53
N VAL A 206 -9.35 -13.63 -5.33
CA VAL A 206 -10.82 -13.69 -5.40
C VAL A 206 -11.44 -13.82 -4.00
N ARG A 207 -12.22 -12.80 -3.60
CA ARG A 207 -12.91 -12.71 -2.29
C ARG A 207 -11.97 -12.75 -1.08
N LYS A 208 -10.70 -12.40 -1.27
CA LYS A 208 -9.69 -12.35 -0.22
C LYS A 208 -9.05 -10.99 -0.18
N SER A 209 -8.95 -10.45 1.02
CA SER A 209 -8.49 -9.08 1.21
C SER A 209 -7.52 -9.00 2.37
N ASP A 210 -6.50 -8.18 2.19
CA ASP A 210 -5.69 -7.63 3.28
C ASP A 210 -6.21 -6.23 3.61
N TYR A 211 -6.24 -5.86 4.88
CA TYR A 211 -6.77 -4.57 5.31
C TYR A 211 -6.13 -4.09 6.61
N ALA A 212 -5.95 -2.78 6.71
CA ALA A 212 -5.42 -2.14 7.90
C ALA A 212 -6.03 -0.75 8.09
N GLU A 213 -6.16 -0.33 9.35
CA GLU A 213 -6.48 1.05 9.68
C GLU A 213 -5.25 1.95 9.44
N ASP A 214 -5.47 3.11 8.82
CA ASP A 214 -4.45 4.16 8.73
C ASP A 214 -4.82 5.28 9.71
N ASP A 215 -4.31 5.15 10.94
CA ASP A 215 -4.55 6.06 12.06
C ASP A 215 -4.04 7.49 11.80
N SER A 216 -3.09 7.62 10.88
CA SER A 216 -2.49 8.89 10.47
C SER A 216 -3.25 9.58 9.34
N PHE A 217 -4.18 8.88 8.67
CA PHE A 217 -4.78 9.35 7.44
C PHE A 217 -5.51 10.68 7.61
N PHE A 218 -6.25 10.88 8.70
CA PHE A 218 -6.95 12.14 8.95
C PHE A 218 -6.24 13.06 9.94
N VAL A 219 -4.91 12.94 10.11
CA VAL A 219 -4.12 13.81 10.98
C VAL A 219 -3.33 14.86 10.18
N ILE A 220 -3.31 16.10 10.69
CA ILE A 220 -2.56 17.25 10.12
C ILE A 220 -1.08 17.20 10.48
#